data_AF-A0A176QFS3-F1
#
_entry.id   AF-A0A176QFS3-F1
#
_cell.length_a   1.000
_cell.length_b   1.000
_cell.length_c   1.000
_cell.angle_alpha   90.00
_cell.angle_beta   90.00
_cell.angle_gamma   90.00
#
_symmetry.space_group_name_H-M   'P 1'
#
loop_
_entity.id
_entity.type
_entity.pdbx_description
1 polymer ?
#
loop_
_entity_poly.entity_id
_entity_poly.type
_entity_poly.pdbx_seq_one_letter_code
_entity_poly.pdbx_strand_id
1 'polypeptide(L)' 'MARTRSARSLRTARAVAYRCRRHTTFRVIWPEVDAPLVHPCPSCGMASLRLIGTRPDSVSA' A
#
# COMPACT_ATOMS: atom_id res chain seq x y z
N MET A 1 -23.85 -12.09 26.28
CA MET A 1 -22.82 -12.52 25.32
C MET A 1 -22.38 -11.32 24.47
N ALA A 2 -21.39 -10.55 24.93
CA ALA A 2 -20.91 -9.37 24.21
C ALA A 2 -19.87 -9.79 23.17
N ARG A 3 -20.23 -9.69 21.88
CA ARG A 3 -19.28 -9.82 20.78
C ARG A 3 -18.39 -8.58 20.77
N THR A 4 -17.25 -8.64 21.45
CA THR A 4 -16.19 -7.64 21.33
C THR A 4 -15.60 -7.73 19.92
N ARG A 5 -16.17 -6.91 19.01
CA ARG A 5 -15.52 -6.59 17.74
C ARG A 5 -14.21 -5.90 18.10
N SER A 6 -13.12 -6.66 18.05
CA SER A 6 -11.77 -6.17 18.26
C SER A 6 -11.45 -5.19 17.14
N ALA A 7 -11.84 -3.92 17.31
CA ALA A 7 -11.38 -2.81 16.51
C ALA A 7 -9.92 -2.56 16.88
N ARG A 8 -9.05 -3.51 16.50
CA ARG A 8 -7.61 -3.45 16.64
C ARG A 8 -7.14 -2.25 15.82
N SER A 9 -6.94 -1.14 16.51
CA SER A 9 -6.21 0.07 16.13
C SER A 9 -5.71 0.09 14.67
N LEU A 10 -6.58 0.46 13.72
CA LEU A 10 -6.21 0.76 12.32
C LEU A 10 -5.56 2.14 12.19
N ARG A 11 -5.10 2.75 13.29
CA ARG A 11 -4.67 4.16 13.32
C ARG A 11 -3.40 4.46 12.51
N THR A 12 -2.74 3.46 11.93
CA THR A 12 -1.51 3.69 11.14
C THR A 12 -1.43 2.81 9.88
N ALA A 13 -2.53 2.20 9.45
CA ALA A 13 -2.53 1.48 8.19
C ALA A 13 -2.50 2.47 7.01
N ARG A 14 -1.46 2.44 6.17
CA ARG A 14 -1.32 3.32 5.01
C ARG A 14 -1.40 2.51 3.71
N ALA A 15 -2.22 2.99 2.78
CA ALA A 15 -2.23 2.46 1.43
C ALA A 15 -0.97 2.92 0.69
N VAL A 16 -0.18 1.97 0.20
CA VAL A 16 1.05 2.21 -0.54
C VAL A 16 0.92 1.62 -1.94
N ALA A 17 1.17 2.44 -2.95
CA ALA A 17 1.12 2.01 -4.34
C ALA A 17 2.49 1.48 -4.79
N TYR A 18 2.48 0.39 -5.54
CA TYR A 18 3.64 -0.21 -6.18
C TYR A 18 3.39 -0.35 -7.67
N ARG A 19 4.41 -0.08 -8.48
CA ARG A 19 4.38 -0.26 -9.93
C ARG A 19 5.26 -1.43 -10.33
N CYS A 20 4.64 -2.43 -10.94
CA CYS A 20 5.36 -3.47 -11.65
C CYS A 20 5.76 -2.95 -13.04
N ARG A 21 6.92 -3.36 -13.58
CA ARG A 21 7.32 -2.98 -14.95
C ARG A 21 6.50 -3.71 -16.03
N ARG A 22 5.97 -4.89 -15.71
CA ARG A 22 5.25 -5.76 -16.67
C ARG A 22 3.73 -5.67 -16.54
N HIS A 23 3.23 -5.39 -15.34
CA HIS A 23 1.80 -5.32 -15.03
C HIS A 23 1.42 -3.91 -14.57
N THR A 24 0.17 -3.77 -14.14
CA THR A 24 -0.40 -2.52 -13.67
C THR A 24 0.18 -2.10 -12.31
N THR A 25 -0.12 -0.86 -11.92
CA THR A 25 0.09 -0.37 -10.56
C THR A 25 -0.94 -1.01 -9.62
N PHE A 26 -0.49 -1.49 -8.47
CA PHE A 26 -1.35 -2.06 -7.43
C PHE A 26 -1.12 -1.36 -6.09
N ARG A 27 -2.07 -1.49 -5.17
CA ARG A 27 -2.02 -0.87 -3.84
C ARG A 27 -1.99 -1.96 -2.78
N VAL A 28 -1.11 -1.82 -1.80
CA VAL A 28 -0.98 -2.72 -0.66
C VAL A 28 -1.21 -1.90 0.60
N ILE A 29 -2.04 -2.42 1.51
CA ILE A 29 -2.24 -1.82 2.83
C ILE A 29 -1.11 -2.30 3.74
N TRP A 30 -0.29 -1.36 4.22
CA TRP A 30 0.74 -1.63 5.20
C TRP A 30 0.26 -1.17 6.57
N PRO A 31 0.30 -2.01 7.61
CA PRO A 31 -0.18 -1.66 8.95
C PRO A 31 0.68 -0.59 9.63
N GLU A 32 1.92 -0.38 9.15
CA GLU A 32 2.89 0.56 9.69
C GLU A 32 3.44 1.49 8.59
N VAL A 33 4.12 2.57 8.99
CA VAL A 33 4.68 3.57 8.07
C VAL A 33 5.90 3.02 7.29
N ASP A 34 6.45 1.90 7.73
CA ASP A 34 7.64 1.25 7.18
C ASP A 34 7.31 0.31 6.00
N ALA A 35 6.65 0.85 4.98
CA ALA A 35 6.43 0.07 3.76
C ALA A 35 7.73 0.02 2.92
N PRO A 36 8.15 -1.17 2.46
CA PRO A 36 9.41 -1.32 1.74
C PRO A 36 9.40 -0.57 0.40
N LEU A 37 10.59 -0.20 -0.10
CA LEU A 37 10.75 0.42 -1.43
C LEU A 37 10.48 -0.56 -2.56
N VAL A 38 10.66 -1.85 -2.31
CA VAL A 38 10.48 -2.93 -3.27
C VAL A 38 9.51 -3.95 -2.69
N HIS A 39 8.50 -4.33 -3.46
CA HIS A 39 7.54 -5.38 -3.10
C HIS A 39 7.33 -6.32 -4.29
N PRO A 40 7.23 -7.64 -4.09
CA PRO A 40 6.91 -8.56 -5.18
C PRO A 40 5.53 -8.26 -5.78
N CYS A 41 5.42 -8.30 -7.10
CA CYS A 41 4.14 -8.17 -7.79
C CYS A 41 3.29 -9.41 -7.50
N PRO A 42 2.04 -9.28 -7.01
CA PRO A 42 1.19 -10.44 -6.76
C PRO A 42 0.79 -11.18 -8.06
N SER A 43 0.91 -10.54 -9.23
CA SER A 43 0.54 -11.14 -10.50
C SER A 43 1.65 -11.94 -11.18
N CYS A 44 2.92 -11.59 -10.96
CA CYS A 44 4.04 -12.20 -11.69
C CYS A 44 5.28 -12.51 -10.84
N GLY A 45 5.25 -12.19 -9.54
CA GLY A 45 6.37 -12.42 -8.62
C GLY A 45 7.58 -11.49 -8.80
N MET A 46 7.61 -10.66 -9.84
CA MET A 46 8.74 -9.74 -10.08
C MET A 46 8.77 -8.56 -9.11
N ALA A 47 9.96 -8.00 -8.92
CA ALA A 47 10.17 -6.79 -8.12
C ALA A 47 9.33 -5.61 -8.66
N SER A 48 8.53 -5.02 -7.78
CA SER A 48 7.74 -3.81 -8.03
C SER A 48 8.23 -2.69 -7.14
N LEU A 49 8.33 -1.48 -7.70
CA LEU A 49 8.86 -0.32 -6.99
C LEU A 49 7.73 0.46 -6.34
N ARG A 50 7.96 0.89 -5.10
CA ARG A 50 7.06 1.77 -4.36
C ARG A 50 6.98 3.11 -5.06
N LEU A 51 5.76 3.58 -5.30
CA LEU A 51 5.51 4.92 -5.76
C LEU A 51 5.57 5.86 -4.55
N ILE A 52 6.70 6.57 -4.43
CA ILE A 52 6.94 7.59 -3.40
C ILE A 52 6.67 8.95 -4.03
N GLY A 53 5.91 9.81 -3.37
CA GLY A 53 5.68 11.18 -3.83
C GLY A 53 4.45 11.41 -4.70
N THR A 54 3.68 10.37 -5.07
CA THR A 54 2.33 10.58 -5.59
C THR A 54 1.40 10.87 -4.42
N ARG A 55 1.43 12.10 -3.90
CA ARG A 55 0.29 12.61 -3.13
C ARG A 55 -0.94 12.46 -4.03
N PRO A 56 -2.00 11.73 -3.65
CA PRO A 56 -3.27 11.81 -4.37
C PRO A 56 -3.97 13.18 -4.19
N ASP A 57 -3.27 14.19 -3.67
CA ASP A 57 -3.78 15.52 -3.33
C ASP A 57 -2.89 16.63 -3.92
N SER A 58 -2.54 16.49 -5.20
CA SER A 58 -2.03 17.60 -6.00
C SER A 58 -2.52 17.43 -7.43
N VAL A 59 -3.85 17.52 -7.59
CA VAL A 59 -4.37 18.27 -8.72
C VAL A 59 -3.97 19.73 -8.44
N SER A 60 -2.77 20.09 -8.85
CA SER A 60 -2.34 21.48 -8.89
C SER A 60 -2.64 22.00 -10.29
N ALA A 61 -3.66 22.87 -10.33
CA ALA A 61 -3.98 23.87 -11.36
C ALA A 61 -4.32 23.38 -12.78
#